data_AF-A0A952SEU1-F1
#
_entry.id   AF-A0A952SEU1-F1
#
_cell.length_a   1.000
_cell.length_b   1.000
_cell.length_c   1.000
_cell.angle_alpha   90.00
_cell.angle_beta   90.00
_cell.angle_gamma   90.00
#
_symmetry.space_group_name_H-M   'P 1'
#
loop_
_entity.id
_entity.type
_entity.pdbx_description
1 polymer ?
#
loop_
_entity_poly.entity_id
_entity_poly.type
_entity_poly.pdbx_seq_one_letter_code
_entity_poly.pdbx_strand_id
1 'polypeptide(L)'
;MPRLPVLLLGALWTSLVSASEPQQVLIQTLLSPQADSYQRRMVTIEGVARDVSIQTTPPARCTLYGRGTFTLEDDTGSITVDLLGSCFPGAADAWPQKGDHIRLTAVVHKLQSTPPRQVRL
;
A
#
# COMPACT_ATOMS: atom_id res chain seq x y z
N MET A 1 46.96 25.18 -44.49
CA MET A 1 45.93 25.48 -43.47
C MET A 1 44.79 24.46 -43.62
N PRO A 2 44.72 23.40 -42.81
CA PRO A 2 43.60 22.46 -42.88
C PRO A 2 42.43 22.93 -41.99
N ARG A 3 41.22 22.86 -42.54
CA ARG A 3 39.96 23.15 -41.85
C ARG A 3 39.47 21.87 -41.15
N LEU A 4 39.30 21.92 -39.83
CA LEU A 4 38.67 20.85 -39.04
C LEU A 4 37.13 20.99 -39.08
N PRO A 5 36.36 19.91 -39.25
CA PRO A 5 34.91 19.95 -39.17
C PRO A 5 34.46 19.90 -37.70
N VAL A 6 33.57 20.83 -37.33
CA VAL A 6 32.91 20.86 -36.03
C VAL A 6 31.80 19.80 -36.04
N LEU A 7 32.03 18.69 -35.33
CA LEU A 7 31.00 17.68 -35.04
C LEU A 7 30.12 18.20 -33.89
N LEU A 8 28.94 18.72 -34.25
CA LEU A 8 27.85 19.03 -33.31
C LEU A 8 27.27 17.72 -32.77
N LEU A 9 27.76 17.27 -31.62
CA LEU A 9 27.13 16.20 -30.83
C LEU A 9 25.83 16.73 -30.22
N GLY A 10 24.69 16.36 -30.81
CA GLY A 10 23.37 16.60 -30.24
C GLY A 10 23.17 15.73 -28.99
N ALA A 11 23.12 16.36 -27.83
CA ALA A 11 22.75 15.69 -26.59
C ALA A 11 21.23 15.44 -26.58
N LEU A 12 20.81 14.21 -26.89
CA LEU A 12 19.46 13.74 -26.56
C LEU A 12 19.37 13.63 -25.03
N TRP A 13 18.76 14.61 -24.39
CA TRP A 13 18.30 14.48 -23.00
C TRP A 13 17.12 13.52 -22.95
N THR A 14 17.41 12.25 -22.70
CA THR A 14 16.39 11.27 -22.33
C THR A 14 15.89 11.62 -20.93
N SER A 15 14.65 12.09 -20.84
CA SER A 15 14.00 12.36 -19.57
C SER A 15 13.78 11.04 -18.85
N LEU A 16 14.62 10.74 -17.86
CA LEU A 16 14.40 9.63 -16.93
C LEU A 16 13.12 9.95 -16.13
N VAL A 17 12.01 9.32 -16.53
CA VAL A 17 10.79 9.31 -15.73
C VAL A 17 11.09 8.45 -14.50
N SER A 18 11.44 9.10 -13.40
CA SER A 18 11.56 8.44 -12.10
C SER A 18 10.15 8.11 -11.60
N ALA A 19 9.82 6.81 -11.55
CA ALA A 19 8.62 6.36 -10.86
C ALA A 19 8.84 6.58 -9.36
N SER A 20 8.14 7.55 -8.77
CA SER A 20 8.24 7.83 -7.34
C SER A 20 7.73 6.64 -6.53
N GLU A 21 8.58 6.12 -5.63
CA GLU A 21 8.19 5.06 -4.69
C GLU A 21 7.10 5.59 -3.72
N PRO A 22 6.12 4.75 -3.31
CA PRO A 22 5.09 5.16 -2.36
C PRO A 22 5.68 5.64 -1.03
N GLN A 23 5.23 6.81 -0.57
CA GLN A 23 5.74 7.44 0.65
C GLN A 23 5.46 6.57 1.88
N GLN A 24 6.45 6.37 2.74
CA GLN A 24 6.26 5.72 4.04
C GLN A 24 5.56 6.66 5.03
N VAL A 25 4.53 6.16 5.71
CA VAL A 25 3.68 6.95 6.62
C VAL A 25 3.37 6.13 7.89
N LEU A 26 3.43 6.79 9.04
CA LEU A 26 3.07 6.23 10.34
C LEU A 26 1.55 6.19 10.53
N ILE A 27 1.05 5.23 11.31
CA ILE A 27 -0.38 5.09 11.56
C ILE A 27 -0.97 6.35 12.21
N GLN A 28 -0.29 6.94 13.19
CA GLN A 28 -0.75 8.19 13.81
C GLN A 28 -1.01 9.32 12.80
N THR A 29 -0.23 9.40 11.72
CA THR A 29 -0.38 10.45 10.71
C THR A 29 -1.70 10.27 9.96
N LEU A 30 -2.06 9.02 9.65
CA LEU A 30 -3.32 8.66 8.98
C LEU A 30 -4.53 8.81 9.91
N LEU A 31 -4.35 8.76 11.22
CA LEU A 31 -5.41 9.02 12.20
C LEU A 31 -5.56 10.52 12.53
N SER A 32 -4.52 11.32 12.29
CA SER A 32 -4.50 12.75 12.56
C SER A 32 -5.29 13.58 11.52
N PRO A 33 -5.50 14.88 11.76
CA PRO A 33 -5.99 15.80 10.73
C PRO A 33 -5.14 15.86 9.45
N GLN A 34 -3.87 15.46 9.49
CA GLN A 34 -2.99 15.46 8.32
C GLN A 34 -3.37 14.39 7.28
N ALA A 35 -4.19 13.40 7.65
CA ALA A 35 -4.69 12.34 6.77
C ALA A 35 -5.34 12.88 5.49
N ASP A 36 -5.93 14.08 5.53
CA ASP A 36 -6.56 14.72 4.36
C ASP A 36 -5.56 14.97 3.21
N SER A 37 -4.28 15.18 3.52
CA SER A 37 -3.22 15.33 2.52
C SER A 37 -2.85 14.03 1.80
N TYR A 38 -3.26 12.88 2.37
CA TYR A 38 -2.99 11.55 1.84
C TYR A 38 -4.19 10.93 1.11
N GLN A 39 -5.34 11.61 1.07
CA GLN A 39 -6.54 11.10 0.41
C GLN A 39 -6.26 10.70 -1.05
N ARG A 40 -6.56 9.45 -1.40
CA ARG A 40 -6.32 8.84 -2.73
C ARG A 40 -4.83 8.79 -3.13
N ARG A 41 -3.91 8.90 -2.18
CA ARG A 41 -2.48 8.67 -2.41
C ARG A 41 -2.09 7.26 -2.01
N MET A 42 -1.11 6.72 -2.72
CA MET A 42 -0.47 5.46 -2.36
C MET A 42 0.57 5.72 -1.27
N VAL A 43 0.48 4.96 -0.18
CA VAL A 43 1.40 5.05 0.96
C VAL A 43 1.89 3.65 1.33
N THR A 44 3.04 3.61 2.00
CA THR A 44 3.57 2.41 2.63
C THR A 44 3.45 2.56 4.15
N ILE A 45 2.92 1.55 4.84
CA ILE A 45 2.82 1.51 6.30
C ILE A 45 3.47 0.21 6.77
N GLU A 46 4.24 0.29 7.84
CA GLU A 46 4.89 -0.87 8.45
C GLU A 46 4.35 -1.09 9.85
N GLY A 47 4.10 -2.35 10.21
CA GLY A 47 3.57 -2.69 11.52
C GLY A 47 3.46 -4.19 11.74
N VAL A 48 2.85 -4.57 12.86
CA VAL A 48 2.62 -5.96 13.25
C VAL A 48 1.15 -6.29 13.10
N ALA A 49 0.84 -7.43 12.48
CA ALA A 49 -0.54 -7.92 12.39
C ALA A 49 -1.06 -8.44 13.74
N ARG A 50 -2.21 -7.93 14.16
CA ARG A 50 -3.04 -8.38 15.28
C ARG A 50 -4.44 -8.72 14.83
N ASP A 51 -5.18 -9.42 15.68
CA ASP A 51 -6.62 -9.72 15.52
C ASP A 51 -7.02 -10.18 14.11
N VAL A 52 -6.18 -11.04 13.53
CA VAL A 52 -6.38 -11.58 12.19
C VAL A 52 -7.63 -12.44 12.16
N SER A 53 -8.58 -12.09 11.29
CA SER A 53 -9.81 -12.82 11.05
C SER A 53 -10.00 -13.00 9.55
N ILE A 54 -10.02 -14.24 9.09
CA ILE A 54 -10.10 -14.57 7.66
C ILE A 54 -11.34 -15.42 7.44
N GLN A 55 -12.23 -14.95 6.57
CA GLN A 55 -13.39 -15.72 6.11
C GLN A 55 -13.13 -16.13 4.66
N THR A 56 -12.65 -17.34 4.48
CA THR A 56 -12.47 -17.95 3.16
C THR A 56 -13.70 -18.79 2.81
N THR A 57 -14.25 -18.60 1.62
CA THR A 57 -15.22 -19.53 1.05
C THR A 57 -14.44 -20.52 0.17
N PRO A 58 -14.61 -21.85 0.36
CA PRO A 58 -14.00 -22.84 -0.53
C PRO A 58 -14.54 -22.60 -1.95
N PRO A 59 -13.71 -22.32 -2.96
CA PRO A 59 -14.30 -21.93 -4.23
C PRO A 59 -14.52 -23.16 -5.10
N ALA A 60 -15.62 -23.16 -5.85
CA ALA A 60 -15.87 -24.18 -6.86
C ALA A 60 -14.99 -24.02 -8.12
N ARG A 61 -14.34 -22.85 -8.32
CA ARG A 61 -13.58 -22.49 -9.56
C ARG A 61 -12.38 -21.54 -9.39
N CYS A 62 -12.14 -20.99 -8.19
CA CYS A 62 -10.96 -20.17 -7.83
C CYS A 62 -10.21 -20.85 -6.67
N THR A 63 -8.98 -20.43 -6.38
CA THR A 63 -8.23 -20.97 -5.23
C THR A 63 -8.61 -20.27 -3.92
N LEU A 64 -8.97 -18.97 -3.97
CA LEU A 64 -9.45 -18.26 -2.80
C LEU A 64 -10.46 -17.15 -3.16
N TYR A 65 -11.68 -17.26 -2.64
CA TYR A 65 -12.65 -16.17 -2.59
C TYR A 65 -12.92 -15.89 -1.11
N GLY A 66 -12.88 -14.64 -0.68
CA GLY A 66 -13.02 -14.33 0.73
C GLY A 66 -12.74 -12.88 1.07
N ARG A 67 -13.01 -12.56 2.33
CA ARG A 67 -12.66 -11.29 2.95
C ARG A 67 -12.03 -11.61 4.29
N GLY A 68 -11.00 -10.86 4.64
CA GLY A 68 -10.46 -10.91 5.98
C GLY A 68 -10.14 -9.51 6.45
N THR A 69 -9.92 -9.43 7.74
CA THR A 69 -9.59 -8.20 8.44
C THR A 69 -8.48 -8.49 9.42
N PHE A 70 -7.56 -7.56 9.57
CA PHE A 70 -6.59 -7.60 10.66
C PHE A 70 -6.35 -6.18 11.15
N THR A 71 -5.87 -6.07 12.38
CA THR A 71 -5.40 -4.81 12.94
C THR A 71 -3.92 -4.71 12.68
N LEU A 72 -3.47 -3.68 11.96
CA LEU A 72 -2.06 -3.35 11.83
C LEU A 72 -1.69 -2.38 12.95
N GLU A 73 -0.67 -2.72 13.73
CA GLU A 73 -0.17 -1.90 14.84
C GLU A 73 1.28 -1.48 14.60
N ASP A 74 1.59 -0.21 14.84
CA ASP A 74 2.94 0.31 14.96
C ASP A 74 3.13 0.97 16.34
N ASP A 75 4.29 1.56 16.60
CA ASP A 75 4.58 2.22 17.88
C ASP A 75 3.71 3.47 18.12
N THR A 76 2.93 3.90 17.13
CA THR A 76 2.18 5.15 17.11
C THR A 76 0.67 4.97 17.11
N GLY A 77 0.18 3.78 16.77
CA GLY A 77 -1.25 3.47 16.83
C GLY A 77 -1.63 2.19 16.09
N SER A 78 -2.93 2.03 15.89
CA SER A 78 -3.53 0.82 15.30
C SER A 78 -4.60 1.18 14.28
N ILE A 79 -4.64 0.48 13.14
CA ILE A 79 -5.69 0.60 12.12
C ILE A 79 -6.21 -0.76 11.68
N THR A 80 -7.50 -0.84 11.36
CA THR A 80 -8.08 -2.04 10.76
C THR A 80 -7.86 -2.01 9.25
N VAL A 81 -7.34 -3.10 8.72
CA VAL A 81 -7.09 -3.31 7.28
C VAL A 81 -8.07 -4.34 6.75
N ASP A 82 -8.75 -4.01 5.65
CA ASP A 82 -9.65 -4.91 4.92
C ASP A 82 -8.85 -5.62 3.80
N LEU A 83 -8.75 -6.94 3.85
CA LEU A 83 -8.13 -7.76 2.81
C LEU A 83 -9.20 -8.42 1.94
N LEU A 84 -9.05 -8.26 0.63
CA LEU A 84 -9.86 -8.95 -0.35
C LEU A 84 -9.11 -10.19 -0.85
N GLY A 85 -9.81 -11.32 -0.93
CA GLY A 85 -9.27 -12.55 -1.50
C GLY A 85 -8.87 -12.38 -2.98
N SER A 86 -7.88 -13.16 -3.41
CA SER A 86 -7.39 -13.19 -4.79
C SER A 86 -7.54 -14.58 -5.39
N CYS A 87 -7.86 -14.64 -6.68
CA CYS A 87 -7.93 -15.91 -7.43
C CYS A 87 -6.56 -16.42 -7.91
N PHE A 88 -5.44 -15.81 -7.51
CA PHE A 88 -4.09 -16.27 -7.86
C PHE A 88 -3.69 -17.55 -7.07
N PRO A 89 -2.99 -18.52 -7.69
CA PRO A 89 -2.43 -19.67 -6.99
C PRO A 89 -1.50 -19.24 -5.85
N GLY A 90 -1.74 -19.70 -4.61
CA GLY A 90 -0.95 -19.27 -3.44
C GLY A 90 -1.49 -18.03 -2.72
N ALA A 91 -2.64 -17.49 -3.13
CA ALA A 91 -3.31 -16.41 -2.41
C ALA A 91 -3.67 -16.79 -0.95
N ALA A 92 -3.83 -18.09 -0.65
CA ALA A 92 -4.06 -18.59 0.70
C ALA A 92 -2.82 -18.44 1.59
N ASP A 93 -1.63 -18.66 1.03
CA ASP A 93 -0.36 -18.58 1.75
C ASP A 93 0.09 -17.12 1.96
N ALA A 94 -0.48 -16.19 1.18
CA ALA A 94 -0.20 -14.76 1.27
C ALA A 94 -0.98 -14.03 2.37
N TRP A 95 -1.86 -14.73 3.12
CA TRP A 95 -2.58 -14.10 4.22
C TRP A 95 -1.66 -13.87 5.42
N PRO A 96 -1.71 -12.67 6.04
CA PRO A 96 -0.92 -12.39 7.22
C PRO A 96 -1.37 -13.27 8.38
N GLN A 97 -0.40 -13.70 9.18
CA GLN A 97 -0.61 -14.36 10.46
C GLN A 97 -0.47 -13.36 11.61
N LYS A 98 -1.06 -13.70 12.76
CA LYS A 98 -0.90 -12.89 13.96
C LYS A 98 0.58 -12.87 14.37
N GLY A 99 1.13 -11.67 14.50
CA GLY A 99 2.52 -11.44 14.86
C GLY A 99 3.44 -11.17 13.67
N ASP A 100 2.94 -11.30 12.43
CA ASP A 100 3.74 -10.99 11.24
C ASP A 100 4.08 -9.50 11.19
N HIS A 101 5.34 -9.21 10.84
CA HIS A 101 5.76 -7.87 10.45
C HIS A 101 5.39 -7.63 8.99
N ILE A 102 4.52 -6.66 8.75
CA ILE A 102 3.92 -6.38 7.45
C ILE A 102 4.37 -5.01 6.96
N ARG A 103 4.81 -4.95 5.70
CA ARG A 103 4.95 -3.72 4.93
C ARG A 103 3.80 -3.64 3.94
N LEU A 104 2.81 -2.80 4.24
CA LEU A 104 1.57 -2.66 3.49
C LEU A 104 1.63 -1.43 2.57
N THR A 105 1.49 -1.65 1.27
CA THR A 105 1.30 -0.57 0.29
C THR A 105 -0.16 -0.48 -0.11
N ALA A 106 -0.81 0.65 0.16
CA ALA A 106 -2.25 0.81 -0.07
C ALA A 106 -2.63 2.24 -0.47
N VAL A 107 -3.84 2.41 -0.98
CA VAL A 107 -4.41 3.73 -1.31
C VAL A 107 -5.27 4.19 -0.14
N VAL A 108 -4.95 5.37 0.42
CA VAL A 108 -5.67 5.88 1.59
C VAL A 108 -7.06 6.39 1.19
N HIS A 109 -8.10 5.77 1.76
CA HIS A 109 -9.48 6.24 1.68
C HIS A 109 -10.00 6.67 3.06
N LYS A 110 -10.08 7.98 3.29
CA LYS A 110 -10.78 8.55 4.44
C LYS A 110 -12.27 8.50 4.20
N LEU A 111 -12.98 7.72 5.02
CA LEU A 111 -14.43 7.75 5.05
C LEU A 111 -14.86 8.93 5.93
N GLN A 112 -15.77 9.76 5.43
CA GLN A 112 -16.42 10.78 6.26
C GLN A 112 -17.42 10.08 7.19
N SER A 113 -16.94 9.56 8.32
CA SER A 113 -17.80 9.15 9.43
C SER A 113 -17.83 10.24 10.50
N THR A 114 -19.02 10.49 11.07
CA THR A 114 -19.14 11.05 12.42
C THR A 114 -18.26 10.21 13.35
N PRO A 115 -17.59 10.79 14.37
CA PRO A 115 -16.54 10.12 15.13
C PRO A 115 -16.94 8.70 15.59
N PRO A 116 -16.04 7.70 15.49
CA PRO A 116 -14.61 7.80 15.18
C PRO A 116 -14.27 7.85 13.68
N ARG A 117 -13.19 8.56 13.32
CA ARG A 117 -12.67 8.64 11.95
C ARG A 117 -12.17 7.26 11.52
N GLN A 118 -12.75 6.71 10.46
CA GLN A 118 -12.32 5.44 9.88
C GLN A 118 -11.47 5.68 8.63
N VAL A 119 -10.26 5.13 8.63
CA VAL A 119 -9.42 5.01 7.43
C VAL A 119 -9.53 3.57 6.95
N ARG A 120 -9.89 3.39 5.68
CA ARG A 120 -9.76 2.10 4.99
C ARG A 120 -8.53 2.15 4.10
N LEU A 121 -7.79 1.05 4.14
CA LEU A 121 -6.68 0.73 3.25
C LEU A 121 -7.11 -0.38 2.30
#